data_AF-A0A024Q9Y1-F1
#
_entry.id   AF-A0A024Q9Y1-F1
#
_cell.length_a   1.000
_cell.length_b   1.000
_cell.length_c   1.000
_cell.angle_alpha   90.00
_cell.angle_beta   90.00
_cell.angle_gamma   90.00
#
_symmetry.space_group_name_H-M   'P 1'
#
loop_
_entity.id
_entity.type
_entity.pdbx_description
1 polymer ?
#
loop_
_entity_poly.entity_id
_entity_poly.type
_entity_poly.pdbx_seq_one_letter_code
_entity_poly.pdbx_strand_id
1 'polypeptide(L)'
;MAITVPVPTLGDVIVLTYEGDQVETGCTAPGEDAPEVKNFSVEQGNLYIIGCNNFPIGGGTVAYIVDAQNIDLGELIQAILGLAVVQGTGGKTNIFTAV
;
A
#
# COMPACT_ATOMS: atom_id res chain seq x y z
N MET A 1 12.20 1.68 5.66
CA MET A 1 11.33 2.01 6.80
C MET A 1 9.93 2.28 6.27
N ALA A 2 8.90 1.80 6.95
CA ALA A 2 7.52 2.11 6.58
C ALA A 2 6.82 2.79 7.75
N ILE A 3 5.98 3.78 7.46
CA ILE A 3 5.11 4.43 8.45
C ILE A 3 3.65 4.13 8.11
N THR A 4 2.80 4.06 9.12
CA THR A 4 1.35 3.90 8.91
C THR A 4 0.66 5.23 9.16
N VAL A 5 -0.08 5.70 8.17
CA VAL A 5 -0.76 6.98 8.19
C VAL A 5 -2.28 6.72 8.15
N PRO A 6 -3.04 7.12 9.16
CA PRO A 6 -4.50 7.03 9.12
C PRO A 6 -5.04 8.13 8.19
N VAL A 7 -5.54 7.72 7.03
CA VAL A 7 -6.09 8.64 6.01
C VAL A 7 -7.61 8.56 6.04
N PRO A 8 -8.31 9.71 6.21
CA PRO A 8 -9.77 9.74 6.12
C PRO A 8 -10.25 9.09 4.83
N THR A 9 -11.31 8.28 4.91
CA THR A 9 -11.94 7.53 3.80
C THR A 9 -11.15 6.35 3.22
N LEU A 10 -9.82 6.32 3.36
CA LEU A 10 -8.96 5.23 2.89
C LEU A 10 -8.56 4.24 4.01
N GLY A 11 -8.63 4.67 5.27
CA GLY A 11 -8.17 3.89 6.41
C GLY A 11 -6.65 4.01 6.59
N ASP A 12 -6.02 2.96 7.12
CA ASP A 12 -4.58 2.95 7.34
C ASP A 12 -3.83 2.73 6.03
N VAL A 13 -3.00 3.72 5.66
CA VAL A 13 -2.12 3.66 4.50
C VAL A 13 -0.69 3.43 4.98
N ILE A 14 -0.05 2.39 4.46
CA ILE A 14 1.37 2.16 4.71
C ILE A 14 2.19 2.97 3.70
N VAL A 15 3.04 3.85 4.19
CA VAL A 15 3.93 4.68 3.36
C VAL A 15 5.35 4.16 3.49
N LEU A 16 5.89 3.66 2.39
CA LEU A 16 7.31 3.35 2.23
C LEU A 16 8.05 4.67 2.07
N THR A 17 9.20 4.82 2.75
CA THR A 17 9.88 6.13 2.84
C THR A 17 11.19 6.18 2.06
N TYR A 18 11.76 5.03 1.70
CA TYR A 18 13.01 4.90 0.95
C TYR A 18 12.87 3.90 -0.21
N GLU A 19 13.70 4.07 -1.23
CA GLU A 19 13.79 3.10 -2.33
C GLU A 19 14.25 1.74 -1.80
N GLY A 20 13.65 0.66 -2.30
CA GLY A 20 13.92 -0.70 -1.85
C GLY A 20 13.23 -1.09 -0.54
N ASP A 21 12.51 -0.16 0.11
CA ASP A 21 11.72 -0.49 1.28
C ASP A 21 10.63 -1.49 0.97
N GLN A 22 10.41 -2.41 1.90
CA GLN A 22 9.40 -3.45 1.75
C GLN A 22 8.40 -3.45 2.89
N VAL A 23 7.15 -3.74 2.54
CA VAL A 23 6.14 -4.15 3.51
C VAL A 23 5.42 -5.40 3.04
N GLU A 24 5.22 -6.31 3.97
CA GLU A 24 4.41 -7.51 3.76
C GLU A 24 3.02 -7.27 4.36
N THR A 25 1.99 -7.57 3.59
CA THR A 25 0.61 -7.60 4.07
C THR A 25 -0.03 -8.92 3.67
N GLY A 26 -1.03 -9.35 4.43
CA GLY A 26 -1.71 -10.62 4.19
C GLY A 26 -3.18 -10.41 3.91
N CYS A 27 -3.73 -11.24 3.04
CA CYS A 27 -5.17 -11.35 2.86
C CYS A 27 -5.75 -12.36 3.84
N THR A 28 -6.74 -11.94 4.64
CA THR A 28 -7.40 -12.83 5.61
C THR A 28 -8.28 -13.89 4.93
N ALA A 29 -8.86 -13.57 3.77
CA ALA A 29 -9.69 -14.48 2.98
C ALA A 29 -9.34 -14.37 1.47
N PRO A 30 -8.19 -14.91 1.05
CA PRO A 30 -7.68 -14.73 -0.32
C PRO A 30 -8.43 -15.59 -1.36
N GLY A 31 -9.12 -16.66 -0.94
CA GLY A 31 -9.75 -17.64 -1.82
C GLY A 31 -8.79 -18.78 -2.22
N GLU A 32 -9.32 -19.89 -2.73
CA GLU A 32 -8.53 -21.09 -3.04
C GLU A 32 -7.54 -20.87 -4.18
N ASP A 33 -7.91 -20.08 -5.19
CA ASP A 33 -7.09 -19.80 -6.38
C ASP A 33 -6.09 -18.65 -6.21
N ALA A 34 -6.03 -18.02 -5.03
CA ALA A 34 -5.13 -16.91 -4.82
C ALA A 34 -3.65 -17.37 -4.83
N PRO A 35 -2.76 -16.65 -5.54
CA PRO A 35 -1.33 -16.89 -5.48
C PRO A 35 -0.82 -16.88 -4.04
N GLU A 36 0.12 -17.76 -3.69
CA GLU A 36 0.70 -17.76 -2.34
C GLU A 36 1.37 -16.43 -2.02
N VAL A 37 2.23 -15.94 -2.93
CA VAL A 37 2.93 -14.68 -2.79
C VAL A 37 2.74 -13.86 -4.07
N LYS A 38 2.42 -12.57 -3.91
CA LYS A 38 2.36 -11.60 -5.01
C LYS A 38 3.24 -10.40 -4.68
N ASN A 39 4.10 -10.03 -5.63
CA ASN A 39 5.01 -8.90 -5.49
C ASN A 39 4.46 -7.68 -6.24
N PHE A 40 4.56 -6.52 -5.61
CA PHE A 40 4.15 -5.23 -6.17
C PHE A 40 5.32 -4.27 -6.10
N SER A 41 5.69 -3.71 -7.24
CA SER A 41 6.62 -2.59 -7.32
C SER A 41 5.82 -1.30 -7.16
N VAL A 42 6.05 -0.59 -6.05
CA VAL A 42 5.35 0.64 -5.66
C VAL A 42 6.16 1.83 -6.12
N GLU A 43 5.74 2.44 -7.23
CA GLU A 43 6.36 3.64 -7.77
C GLU A 43 5.88 4.89 -7.03
N GLN A 44 6.74 5.92 -6.98
CA GLN A 44 6.33 7.24 -6.49
C GLN A 44 5.17 7.81 -7.31
N GLY A 45 4.28 8.55 -6.64
CA GLY A 45 3.11 9.14 -7.29
C GLY A 45 1.89 8.20 -7.36
N ASN A 46 2.04 6.94 -6.98
CA ASN A 46 0.98 5.94 -7.01
C ASN A 46 0.56 5.47 -5.60
N LEU A 47 -0.76 5.32 -5.41
CA LEU A 47 -1.37 4.69 -4.25
C LEU A 47 -1.90 3.32 -4.66
N TYR A 48 -1.29 2.26 -4.15
CA TYR A 48 -1.70 0.89 -4.41
C TYR A 48 -2.77 0.50 -3.41
N ILE A 49 -3.95 0.17 -3.91
CA ILE A 49 -5.05 -0.37 -3.12
C ILE A 49 -5.25 -1.81 -3.58
N ILE A 50 -4.68 -2.75 -2.83
CA ILE A 50 -4.75 -4.16 -3.15
C ILE A 50 -5.85 -4.79 -2.32
N GLY A 51 -6.87 -5.27 -3.02
CA GLY A 51 -7.97 -6.02 -2.43
C GLY A 51 -7.60 -7.49 -2.27
N CYS A 52 -8.27 -8.16 -1.33
CA CYS A 52 -8.37 -9.62 -1.40
C CYS A 52 -9.40 -9.96 -2.47
N ASN A 53 -9.20 -11.02 -3.26
CA ASN A 53 -10.03 -11.42 -4.43
C ASN A 53 -11.44 -10.78 -4.54
N ASN A 54 -12.32 -10.96 -3.54
CA ASN A 54 -13.71 -10.45 -3.51
C ASN A 54 -13.98 -9.21 -2.63
N PHE A 55 -12.96 -8.59 -2.05
CA PHE A 55 -13.07 -7.43 -1.17
C PHE A 55 -12.06 -6.34 -1.57
N PRO A 56 -12.48 -5.10 -1.83
CA PRO A 56 -11.56 -4.02 -2.24
C PRO A 56 -10.59 -3.61 -1.12
N ILE A 57 -10.77 -4.13 0.10
CA ILE A 57 -10.02 -3.78 1.30
C ILE A 57 -9.51 -5.08 1.94
N GLY A 58 -8.27 -5.06 2.42
CA GLY A 58 -7.69 -6.17 3.20
C GLY A 58 -6.45 -6.81 2.59
N GLY A 59 -6.10 -6.51 1.34
CA GLY A 59 -4.84 -6.95 0.72
C GLY A 59 -3.68 -5.96 0.86
N GLY A 60 -3.94 -4.77 1.42
CA GLY A 60 -2.95 -3.73 1.71
C GLY A 60 -3.20 -2.44 0.94
N THR A 61 -3.12 -1.30 1.63
CA THR A 61 -3.09 0.03 1.01
C THR A 61 -1.70 0.61 1.22
N VAL A 62 -0.93 0.76 0.14
CA VAL A 62 0.51 1.10 0.21
C VAL A 62 0.85 2.21 -0.77
N ALA A 63 1.64 3.19 -0.32
CA ALA A 63 2.20 4.24 -1.15
C ALA A 63 3.71 4.33 -0.95
N TYR A 64 4.43 4.89 -1.93
CA TYR A 64 5.82 5.26 -1.78
C TYR A 64 5.95 6.78 -1.87
N ILE A 65 6.39 7.40 -0.77
CA ILE A 65 6.63 8.84 -0.68
C ILE A 65 8.00 9.02 -0.01
N VAL A 66 8.96 9.57 -0.77
CA VAL A 66 10.31 9.82 -0.28
C VAL A 66 10.26 10.77 0.91
N ASP A 67 11.03 10.44 1.95
CA ASP A 67 11.18 11.27 3.14
C ASP A 67 9.87 11.61 3.86
N ALA A 68 8.82 10.77 3.72
CA ALA A 68 7.51 11.02 4.33
C ALA A 68 7.55 11.27 5.85
N GLN A 69 8.56 10.75 6.55
CA GLN A 69 8.80 10.98 7.97
C GLN A 69 9.14 12.44 8.34
N ASN A 70 9.57 13.25 7.36
CA ASN A 70 9.93 14.64 7.52
C ASN A 70 8.81 15.61 7.09
N ILE A 71 7.69 15.07 6.59
CA ILE A 71 6.53 15.84 6.14
C ILE A 71 5.55 15.97 7.31
N ASP A 72 4.88 17.12 7.43
CA ASP A 72 3.80 17.28 8.39
C ASP A 72 2.66 16.29 8.10
N LEU A 73 2.02 15.75 9.14
CA LEU A 73 0.96 14.76 8.98
C LEU A 73 -0.19 15.26 8.09
N GLY A 74 -0.57 16.53 8.19
CA GLY A 74 -1.62 17.12 7.37
C GLY A 74 -1.23 17.20 5.90
N GLU A 75 0.00 17.63 5.61
CA GLU A 75 0.54 17.69 4.24
C GLU A 75 0.72 16.29 3.65
N LEU A 76 1.17 15.32 4.46
CA LEU A 76 1.32 13.93 4.05
C LEU A 76 -0.01 13.30 3.66
N ILE A 77 -1.07 13.53 4.45
CA ILE A 77 -2.42 13.07 4.12
C ILE A 77 -2.89 13.67 2.79
N GLN A 78 -2.68 14.97 2.56
CA GLN A 78 -3.04 15.60 1.29
C GLN A 78 -2.23 15.03 0.11
N ALA A 79 -0.94 14.78 0.32
CA ALA A 79 -0.08 14.15 -0.68
C ALA A 79 -0.60 12.76 -1.06
N ILE A 80 -0.96 11.91 -0.07
CA ILE A 80 -1.53 10.57 -0.29
C ILE A 80 -2.85 10.65 -1.06
N LEU A 81 -3.74 11.58 -0.70
CA LEU A 81 -5.03 11.76 -1.37
C LEU A 81 -4.89 12.26 -2.81
N GLY A 82 -3.77 12.90 -3.15
CA GLY A 82 -3.45 13.37 -4.50
C GLY A 82 -2.78 12.32 -5.39
N LEU A 83 -2.43 11.14 -4.88
CA LEU A 83 -1.75 10.10 -5.65
C LEU A 83 -2.68 9.43 -6.67
N ALA A 84 -2.10 8.95 -7.76
CA ALA A 84 -2.82 8.14 -8.74
C ALA A 84 -3.12 6.75 -8.16
N VAL A 85 -4.39 6.35 -8.18
CA VAL A 85 -4.80 5.08 -7.58
C VAL A 85 -4.56 3.92 -8.52
N VAL A 86 -3.78 2.94 -8.06
CA VAL A 86 -3.56 1.64 -8.72
C VAL A 86 -4.30 0.58 -7.93
N GLN A 87 -5.37 0.01 -8.51
CA GLN A 87 -6.15 -1.05 -7.88
C GLN A 87 -5.80 -2.42 -8.46
N GLY A 88 -5.78 -3.43 -7.61
CA GLY A 88 -5.52 -4.80 -8.04
C GLY A 88 -5.96 -5.84 -7.02
N THR A 89 -5.85 -7.10 -7.43
CA THR A 89 -6.09 -8.26 -6.54
C THR A 89 -4.77 -8.76 -5.94
N GLY A 90 -4.79 -9.07 -4.66
CA GLY A 90 -3.65 -9.62 -3.91
C GLY A 90 -3.57 -11.15 -3.97
N GLY A 91 -2.44 -11.68 -3.52
CA GLY A 91 -2.27 -13.08 -3.14
C GLY A 91 -2.61 -13.31 -1.66
N LYS A 92 -2.22 -14.48 -1.14
CA LYS A 92 -2.30 -14.79 0.30
C LYS A 92 -1.36 -13.87 1.09
N THR A 93 -0.15 -13.71 0.57
CA THR A 93 0.87 -12.76 1.02
C THR A 93 1.17 -11.78 -0.11
N ASN A 94 1.19 -10.48 0.21
CA ASN A 94 1.53 -9.41 -0.71
C ASN A 94 2.79 -8.71 -0.21
N ILE A 95 3.82 -8.67 -1.06
CA ILE A 95 5.08 -7.97 -0.78
C ILE A 95 5.13 -6.74 -1.66
N PHE A 96 5.13 -5.57 -1.04
CA PHE A 96 5.26 -4.29 -1.71
C PHE A 96 6.71 -3.84 -1.59
N THR A 97 7.33 -3.43 -2.69
CA THR A 97 8.70 -2.91 -2.72
C THR A 97 8.68 -1.52 -3.36
N ALA A 98 9.22 -0.52 -2.67
CA ALA A 98 9.41 0.81 -3.24
C ALA A 98 10.45 0.76 -4.37
N VAL A 99 10.11 1.32 -5.53
CA VAL A 99 10.98 1.41 -6.71
C VAL A 99 10.98 2.80 -7.32
#